data_AF-A0AAW5L5J1-F1
#
_entry.id   AF-A0AAW5L5J1-F1
#
_cell.length_a   1.000
_cell.length_b   1.000
_cell.length_c   1.000
_cell.angle_alpha   90.00
_cell.angle_beta   90.00
_cell.angle_gamma   90.00
#
_symmetry.space_group_name_H-M   'P 1'
#
loop_
_entity.id
_entity.type
_entity.pdbx_description
1 polymer ?
#
loop_
_entity_poly.entity_id
_entity_poly.type
_entity_poly.pdbx_seq_one_letter_code
_entity_poly.pdbx_strand_id
1 'polypeptide(L)'
;MTVQEISRVIDGKRVIVKKPELLIPAGNLEKLKVAIHYGADAVYLGGQEFGLRSNAGNFTLEDMAEGAEFAKKYGAKIYVTTNIFAHNENMDGLEEYLKGIEKAGVTGIIVADPLIIETCKRVAPSVEVHLSTQQSLSNWKAAQYWKEEGLHRLVLAREASYEEMKEIKDKVDIEIEAFVHGAMCIAYSGRCTLSNHMTARDSNRGGCCQSCRWDYDLVQTVSQHKDAKELPLFQEEDAHFAMSPKDLNLILSIPKMIEIGIDSLKVEGRMKSIHYVATVATVYRKVIDAYCADPDNFEFKQEWLDELDKCANRDTAPAFFEGVPGHQEQMFGNHSKKTTYDFAGLVLDYNEETGIVTLEQRNHFKPGHEVEFFGPEIENFTQTVEKIWDEDGNELDAARHPLQIVKFKVDQPVYVNNMMRKSILQ
;
A
#
# COMPACT_ATOMS: atom_id res chain seq x y z
N MET A 1 4.94 -21.25 26.55
CA MET A 1 4.77 -20.22 25.52
C MET A 1 5.21 -20.86 24.22
N THR A 2 4.26 -21.20 23.36
CA THR A 2 4.53 -21.95 22.14
C THR A 2 4.74 -20.92 21.04
N VAL A 3 6.00 -20.71 20.63
CA VAL A 3 6.29 -20.06 19.35
C VAL A 3 5.48 -20.81 18.30
N GLN A 4 4.53 -20.13 17.67
CA GLN A 4 3.71 -20.78 16.64
C GLN A 4 4.64 -21.32 15.57
N GLU A 5 4.50 -22.60 15.28
CA GLU A 5 5.32 -23.29 14.29
C GLU A 5 5.08 -22.66 12.91
N ILE A 6 6.14 -22.16 12.26
CA ILE A 6 6.02 -21.46 10.97
C ILE A 6 5.66 -22.44 9.85
N SER A 7 6.27 -23.62 9.88
CA SER A 7 6.12 -24.65 8.84
C SER A 7 5.96 -26.05 9.42
N ARG A 8 5.26 -26.94 8.71
CA ARG A 8 5.07 -28.36 9.07
C ARG A 8 5.26 -29.25 7.86
N VAL A 9 5.55 -30.53 8.10
CA VAL A 9 5.50 -31.56 7.06
C VAL A 9 4.10 -32.18 7.02
N ILE A 10 3.39 -32.00 5.91
CA ILE A 10 2.08 -32.60 5.63
C ILE A 10 2.23 -33.46 4.38
N ASP A 11 1.87 -34.74 4.45
CA ASP A 11 1.97 -35.70 3.35
C ASP A 11 3.37 -35.76 2.69
N GLY A 12 4.42 -35.65 3.52
CA GLY A 12 5.83 -35.69 3.06
C GLY A 12 6.34 -34.38 2.46
N LYS A 13 5.51 -33.32 2.45
CA LYS A 13 5.84 -32.00 1.91
C LYS A 13 5.89 -30.95 3.01
N ARG A 14 6.93 -30.10 3.01
CA ARG A 14 6.95 -28.92 3.88
C ARG A 14 5.92 -27.90 3.39
N VAL A 15 5.12 -27.35 4.31
CA VAL A 15 4.17 -26.28 4.04
C VAL A 15 4.27 -25.21 5.13
N ILE A 16 4.00 -23.96 4.79
CA ILE A 16 3.89 -22.88 5.78
C ILE A 16 2.50 -22.94 6.40
N VAL A 17 2.44 -23.13 7.72
CA VAL A 17 1.16 -23.21 8.46
C VAL A 17 0.80 -21.90 9.13
N LYS A 18 1.79 -21.01 9.35
CA LYS A 18 1.58 -19.64 9.79
C LYS A 18 1.79 -18.68 8.62
N LYS A 19 0.75 -18.53 7.82
CA LYS A 19 0.73 -17.63 6.68
C LYS A 19 0.59 -16.18 7.15
N PRO A 20 1.40 -15.23 6.65
CA PRO A 20 1.27 -13.83 7.05
C PRO A 20 0.01 -13.20 6.44
N GLU A 21 -0.53 -12.22 7.16
CA GLU A 21 -1.60 -11.35 6.68
C GLU A 21 -1.08 -10.44 5.56
N LEU A 22 -1.76 -10.37 4.42
CA LEU A 22 -1.53 -9.35 3.40
C LEU A 22 -2.37 -8.10 3.69
N LEU A 23 -1.72 -7.04 4.17
CA LEU A 23 -2.37 -5.79 4.56
C LEU A 23 -2.26 -4.72 3.47
N ILE A 24 -3.40 -4.38 2.86
CA ILE A 24 -3.49 -3.45 1.73
C ILE A 24 -4.13 -2.10 2.15
N PRO A 25 -3.65 -0.95 1.65
CA PRO A 25 -4.24 0.35 1.97
C PRO A 25 -5.53 0.62 1.21
N ALA A 26 -6.51 1.24 1.87
CA ALA A 26 -7.69 1.81 1.21
C ALA A 26 -7.87 3.29 1.53
N GLY A 27 -8.02 4.10 0.48
CA GLY A 27 -8.29 5.54 0.59
C GLY A 27 -9.76 5.93 0.56
N ASN A 28 -10.64 4.99 0.17
CA ASN A 28 -12.10 5.11 0.14
C ASN A 28 -12.71 3.69 0.10
N LEU A 29 -14.04 3.60 0.21
CA LEU A 29 -14.75 2.33 0.29
C LEU A 29 -14.62 1.46 -0.97
N GLU A 30 -14.56 2.08 -2.15
CA GLU A 30 -14.30 1.39 -3.43
C GLU A 30 -12.96 0.63 -3.38
N LYS A 31 -11.87 1.31 -2.98
CA LYS A 31 -10.55 0.69 -2.84
C LYS A 31 -10.53 -0.41 -1.79
N LEU A 32 -11.30 -0.28 -0.70
CA LEU A 32 -11.42 -1.32 0.32
C LEU A 32 -12.04 -2.60 -0.28
N LYS A 33 -13.16 -2.45 -0.99
CA LYS A 33 -13.84 -3.60 -1.62
C LYS A 33 -12.96 -4.27 -2.66
N VAL A 34 -12.28 -3.46 -3.49
CA VAL A 34 -11.30 -3.95 -4.48
C VAL A 34 -10.14 -4.68 -3.81
N ALA A 35 -9.52 -4.12 -2.77
CA ALA A 35 -8.39 -4.75 -2.08
C ALA A 35 -8.73 -6.15 -1.58
N ILE A 36 -9.88 -6.29 -0.91
CA ILE A 36 -10.33 -7.57 -0.35
C ILE A 36 -10.67 -8.56 -1.47
N HIS A 37 -11.41 -8.11 -2.49
CA HIS A 37 -11.75 -8.95 -3.63
C HIS A 37 -10.52 -9.47 -4.38
N TYR A 38 -9.45 -8.67 -4.47
CA TYR A 38 -8.18 -9.03 -5.11
C TYR A 38 -7.19 -9.76 -4.20
N GLY A 39 -7.61 -10.18 -2.99
CA GLY A 39 -6.87 -11.12 -2.14
C GLY A 39 -6.22 -10.54 -0.89
N ALA A 40 -6.60 -9.34 -0.44
CA ALA A 40 -6.15 -8.81 0.84
C ALA A 40 -6.78 -9.56 2.02
N ASP A 41 -5.97 -9.99 2.98
CA ASP A 41 -6.43 -10.56 4.25
C ASP A 41 -6.90 -9.46 5.22
N ALA A 42 -6.37 -8.25 5.05
CA ALA A 42 -6.76 -7.08 5.82
C ALA A 42 -6.61 -5.79 5.04
N VAL A 43 -7.35 -4.77 5.44
CA VAL A 43 -7.27 -3.42 4.87
C VAL A 43 -7.06 -2.39 5.96
N TYR A 44 -6.14 -1.43 5.74
CA TYR A 44 -6.03 -0.26 6.62
C TYR A 44 -6.47 1.03 5.94
N LEU A 45 -7.21 1.85 6.69
CA LEU A 45 -7.85 3.07 6.20
C LEU A 45 -7.67 4.23 7.19
N GLY A 46 -8.05 5.44 6.76
CA GLY A 46 -8.07 6.63 7.62
C GLY A 46 -9.50 7.07 7.85
N GLY A 47 -9.82 7.40 9.10
CA GLY A 47 -11.01 8.18 9.41
C GLY A 47 -10.80 9.66 9.14
N GLN A 48 -11.87 10.44 9.29
CA GLN A 48 -11.83 11.89 9.10
C GLN A 48 -10.94 12.60 10.12
N GLU A 49 -10.76 11.99 11.30
CA GLU A 49 -9.96 12.51 12.41
C GLU A 49 -8.78 11.59 12.74
N PHE A 50 -7.78 12.14 13.44
CA PHE A 50 -6.65 11.41 14.04
C PHE A 50 -5.68 10.66 13.09
N GLY A 51 -5.75 10.83 11.77
CA GLY A 51 -4.87 10.17 10.79
C GLY A 51 -3.86 11.10 10.06
N LEU A 52 -2.71 10.56 9.64
CA LEU A 52 -1.65 11.31 8.91
C LEU A 52 -1.94 11.59 7.43
N ARG A 53 -3.15 11.39 6.93
CA ARG A 53 -3.48 11.56 5.51
C ARG A 53 -4.82 12.28 5.36
N SER A 54 -4.89 13.50 5.90
CA SER A 54 -6.09 14.36 5.84
C SER A 54 -6.62 14.59 4.40
N ASN A 55 -5.77 14.46 3.38
CA ASN A 55 -6.15 14.62 1.97
C ASN A 55 -6.58 13.33 1.24
N ALA A 56 -6.66 12.17 1.93
CA ALA A 56 -7.32 10.99 1.36
C ALA A 56 -8.85 11.14 1.50
N GLY A 57 -9.65 10.38 0.73
CA GLY A 57 -11.12 10.42 0.78
C GLY A 57 -11.72 9.81 2.06
N ASN A 58 -11.07 10.06 3.20
CA ASN A 58 -11.23 9.46 4.54
C ASN A 58 -12.66 9.03 4.88
N PHE A 59 -12.75 7.89 5.57
CA PHE A 59 -14.01 7.20 5.86
C PHE A 59 -14.78 7.88 6.98
N THR A 60 -16.11 7.97 6.79
CA THR A 60 -17.07 8.20 7.89
C THR A 60 -17.21 6.93 8.74
N LEU A 61 -17.86 7.04 9.91
CA LEU A 61 -18.16 5.85 10.73
C LEU A 61 -19.14 4.91 10.01
N GLU A 62 -20.03 5.47 9.18
CA GLU A 62 -20.95 4.73 8.33
C GLU A 62 -20.20 3.95 7.24
N ASP A 63 -19.24 4.60 6.57
CA ASP A 63 -18.38 3.92 5.57
C ASP A 63 -17.55 2.81 6.23
N MET A 64 -17.06 3.02 7.46
CA MET A 64 -16.35 2.01 8.23
C MET A 64 -17.26 0.80 8.54
N ALA A 65 -18.50 1.05 8.93
CA ALA A 65 -19.47 0.00 9.23
C ALA A 65 -19.84 -0.81 7.98
N GLU A 66 -20.09 -0.14 6.84
CA GLU A 66 -20.32 -0.82 5.57
C GLU A 66 -19.09 -1.64 5.13
N GLY A 67 -17.90 -1.05 5.27
CA GLY A 67 -16.64 -1.72 5.00
C GLY A 67 -16.46 -2.97 5.86
N ALA A 68 -16.74 -2.90 7.15
CA ALA A 68 -16.62 -4.02 8.10
C ALA A 68 -17.60 -5.15 7.76
N GLU A 69 -18.84 -4.81 7.40
CA GLU A 69 -19.82 -5.80 6.95
C GLU A 69 -19.36 -6.50 5.67
N PHE A 70 -18.80 -5.75 4.72
CA PHE A 70 -18.22 -6.32 3.50
C PHE A 70 -17.03 -7.23 3.84
N ALA A 71 -16.07 -6.76 4.64
CA ALA A 71 -14.87 -7.51 4.99
C ALA A 71 -15.18 -8.83 5.70
N LYS A 72 -16.20 -8.84 6.57
CA LYS A 72 -16.67 -10.04 7.26
C LYS A 72 -17.12 -11.16 6.29
N LYS A 73 -17.69 -10.80 5.13
CA LYS A 73 -18.12 -11.78 4.10
C LYS A 73 -16.93 -12.53 3.47
N TYR A 74 -15.74 -11.92 3.50
CA TYR A 74 -14.50 -12.47 2.97
C TYR A 74 -13.53 -12.96 4.06
N GLY A 75 -13.90 -12.83 5.34
CA GLY A 75 -12.99 -13.12 6.46
C GLY A 75 -11.83 -12.12 6.61
N ALA A 76 -11.95 -10.94 5.99
CA ALA A 76 -10.93 -9.90 6.03
C ALA A 76 -11.08 -8.99 7.26
N LYS A 77 -9.96 -8.42 7.71
CA LYS A 77 -9.92 -7.48 8.86
C LYS A 77 -9.82 -6.03 8.40
N ILE A 78 -10.25 -5.10 9.27
CA ILE A 78 -10.14 -3.66 9.03
C ILE A 78 -9.36 -2.99 10.16
N TYR A 79 -8.39 -2.17 9.79
CA TYR A 79 -7.63 -1.34 10.71
C TYR A 79 -7.77 0.15 10.41
N VAL A 80 -8.02 0.97 11.43
CA VAL A 80 -8.13 2.42 11.27
C VAL A 80 -6.86 3.11 11.78
N THR A 81 -6.25 3.97 10.97
CA THR A 81 -5.10 4.75 11.44
C THR A 81 -5.55 5.90 12.33
N THR A 82 -5.08 5.90 13.57
CA THR A 82 -5.19 6.97 14.57
C THR A 82 -3.79 7.42 15.00
N ASN A 83 -2.93 7.65 14.01
CA ASN A 83 -1.48 7.75 14.17
C ASN A 83 -0.94 9.17 13.96
N ILE A 84 -1.64 10.20 14.40
CA ILE A 84 -1.05 11.55 14.50
C ILE A 84 -0.16 11.67 15.74
N PHE A 85 0.77 12.62 15.72
CA PHE A 85 1.26 13.22 16.96
C PHE A 85 0.22 14.23 17.44
N ALA A 86 -0.50 13.86 18.50
CA ALA A 86 -1.66 14.61 18.94
C ALA A 86 -1.25 15.81 19.78
N HIS A 87 -2.01 16.90 19.65
CA HIS A 87 -1.91 18.09 20.49
C HIS A 87 -3.19 18.25 21.30
N ASN A 88 -3.21 19.17 22.28
CA ASN A 88 -4.39 19.41 23.11
C ASN A 88 -5.67 19.65 22.29
N GLU A 89 -5.56 20.33 21.15
CA GLU A 89 -6.68 20.59 20.23
C GLU A 89 -7.28 19.32 19.59
N ASN A 90 -6.58 18.18 19.65
CA ASN A 90 -7.05 16.91 19.15
C ASN A 90 -7.76 16.08 20.22
N MET A 91 -7.73 16.44 21.50
CA MET A 91 -8.20 15.55 22.57
C MET A 91 -9.73 15.51 22.70
N ASP A 92 -10.40 16.60 22.34
CA ASP A 92 -11.85 16.70 22.42
C ASP A 92 -12.51 15.71 21.45
N GLY A 93 -13.42 14.87 21.96
CA GLY A 93 -14.15 13.87 21.17
C GLY A 93 -13.41 12.55 20.91
N LEU A 94 -12.20 12.36 21.46
CA LEU A 94 -11.40 11.15 21.28
C LEU A 94 -12.13 9.88 21.75
N GLU A 95 -12.77 9.92 22.93
CA GLU A 95 -13.46 8.75 23.48
C GLU A 95 -14.66 8.35 22.63
N GLU A 96 -15.46 9.32 22.19
CA GLU A 96 -16.62 9.12 21.33
C GLU A 96 -16.21 8.53 19.99
N TYR A 97 -15.10 9.03 19.41
CA TYR A 97 -14.57 8.52 18.16
C TYR A 97 -14.13 7.05 18.28
N LEU A 98 -13.40 6.70 19.34
CA LEU A 98 -12.94 5.32 19.58
C LEU A 98 -14.11 4.35 19.83
N LYS A 99 -15.14 4.77 20.59
CA LYS A 99 -16.39 4.01 20.74
C LYS A 99 -17.12 3.84 19.42
N GLY A 100 -17.07 4.86 18.55
CA GLY A 100 -17.61 4.82 17.19
C GLY A 100 -16.91 3.77 16.32
N ILE A 101 -15.58 3.74 16.36
CA ILE A 101 -14.75 2.73 15.66
C ILE A 101 -15.12 1.31 16.10
N GLU A 102 -15.22 1.08 17.42
CA GLU A 102 -15.62 -0.23 17.97
C GLU A 102 -17.02 -0.63 17.48
N LYS A 103 -17.99 0.29 17.57
CA LYS A 103 -19.37 0.06 17.13
C LYS A 103 -19.47 -0.22 15.62
N ALA A 104 -18.60 0.39 14.81
CA ALA A 104 -18.53 0.14 13.38
C ALA A 104 -17.99 -1.27 13.03
N GLY A 105 -17.46 -2.01 14.01
CA GLY A 105 -16.95 -3.37 13.79
C GLY A 105 -15.54 -3.42 13.21
N VAL A 106 -14.77 -2.34 13.39
CA VAL A 106 -13.35 -2.28 13.03
C VAL A 106 -12.55 -3.23 13.93
N THR A 107 -11.58 -3.95 13.37
CA THR A 107 -10.76 -4.93 14.09
C THR A 107 -9.73 -4.29 15.01
N GLY A 108 -9.08 -3.21 14.55
CA GLY A 108 -8.02 -2.55 15.32
C GLY A 108 -7.72 -1.13 14.88
N ILE A 109 -6.91 -0.44 15.68
CA ILE A 109 -6.34 0.86 15.35
C ILE A 109 -4.82 0.78 15.20
N ILE A 110 -4.27 1.60 14.31
CA ILE A 110 -2.84 1.83 14.16
C ILE A 110 -2.52 3.19 14.76
N VAL A 111 -1.81 3.21 15.89
CA VAL A 111 -1.71 4.38 16.78
C VAL A 111 -0.27 4.69 17.19
N ALA A 112 0.04 5.97 17.39
CA ALA A 112 1.35 6.42 17.86
C ALA A 112 1.30 7.02 19.27
N ASP A 113 0.23 7.76 19.61
CA ASP A 113 0.14 8.54 20.83
C ASP A 113 -0.19 7.66 22.07
N PRO A 114 0.60 7.73 23.17
CA PRO A 114 0.34 6.95 24.38
C PRO A 114 -1.02 7.18 25.04
N LEU A 115 -1.56 8.40 24.98
CA LEU A 115 -2.86 8.72 25.56
C LEU A 115 -4.00 8.11 24.72
N ILE A 116 -3.87 8.10 23.39
CA ILE A 116 -4.82 7.39 22.52
C ILE A 116 -4.78 5.88 22.78
N ILE A 117 -3.58 5.31 22.98
CA ILE A 117 -3.42 3.89 23.35
C ILE A 117 -4.17 3.56 24.66
N GLU A 118 -3.94 4.35 25.71
CA GLU A 118 -4.59 4.14 27.02
C GLU A 118 -6.10 4.34 26.92
N THR A 119 -6.54 5.40 26.24
CA THR A 119 -7.96 5.70 26.08
C THR A 119 -8.68 4.59 25.31
N CYS A 120 -8.11 4.09 24.22
CA CYS A 120 -8.70 3.00 23.43
C CYS A 120 -8.90 1.73 24.28
N LYS A 121 -7.89 1.34 25.07
CA LYS A 121 -8.02 0.20 25.99
C LYS A 121 -9.12 0.37 27.02
N ARG A 122 -9.38 1.61 27.47
CA ARG A 122 -10.43 1.92 28.44
C ARG A 122 -11.82 1.93 27.82
N VAL A 123 -11.99 2.55 26.66
CA VAL A 123 -13.31 2.88 26.11
C VAL A 123 -13.77 2.00 24.96
N ALA A 124 -12.84 1.31 24.31
CA ALA A 124 -13.05 0.44 23.16
C ALA A 124 -12.21 -0.86 23.29
N PRO A 125 -12.37 -1.63 24.38
CA PRO A 125 -11.46 -2.73 24.73
C PRO A 125 -11.47 -3.92 23.75
N SER A 126 -12.45 -4.01 22.84
CA SER A 126 -12.46 -5.06 21.81
C SER A 126 -11.65 -4.71 20.56
N VAL A 127 -11.21 -3.46 20.44
CA VAL A 127 -10.39 -2.98 19.32
C VAL A 127 -8.92 -3.30 19.59
N GLU A 128 -8.27 -4.01 18.66
CA GLU A 128 -6.84 -4.28 18.74
C GLU A 128 -6.03 -2.97 18.65
N VAL A 129 -4.91 -2.90 19.37
CA VAL A 129 -4.03 -1.73 19.38
C VAL A 129 -2.69 -2.08 18.75
N HIS A 130 -2.42 -1.49 17.58
CA HIS A 130 -1.22 -1.71 16.79
C HIS A 130 -0.31 -0.47 16.84
N LEU A 131 0.97 -0.64 17.15
CA LEU A 131 1.92 0.47 17.21
C LEU A 131 2.22 0.98 15.80
N SER A 132 2.04 2.26 15.55
CA SER A 132 2.41 2.91 14.29
C SER A 132 3.93 3.01 14.12
N THR A 133 4.38 2.86 12.87
CA THR A 133 5.78 3.12 12.44
C THR A 133 6.27 4.54 12.81
N GLN A 134 5.36 5.47 13.14
CA GLN A 134 5.71 6.78 13.70
C GLN A 134 6.55 6.73 14.99
N GLN A 135 6.52 5.62 15.72
CA GLN A 135 7.34 5.42 16.92
C GLN A 135 8.77 4.96 16.62
N SER A 136 9.16 4.87 15.34
CA SER A 136 10.54 4.57 14.91
C SER A 136 11.11 3.28 15.54
N LEU A 137 10.28 2.24 15.68
CA LEU A 137 10.65 1.01 16.39
C LEU A 137 11.59 0.12 15.56
N SER A 138 12.82 -0.07 16.03
CA SER A 138 13.86 -0.87 15.35
C SER A 138 14.60 -1.88 16.23
N ASN A 139 14.29 -2.01 17.53
CA ASN A 139 15.01 -2.91 18.43
C ASN A 139 14.09 -3.71 19.37
N TRP A 140 14.56 -4.88 19.78
CA TRP A 140 13.77 -5.84 20.57
C TRP A 140 13.43 -5.36 21.98
N LYS A 141 14.24 -4.50 22.61
CA LYS A 141 13.94 -3.98 23.96
C LYS A 141 12.76 -3.02 23.93
N ALA A 142 12.71 -2.15 22.93
CA ALA A 142 11.56 -1.29 22.70
C ALA A 142 10.33 -2.11 22.29
N ALA A 143 10.49 -3.19 21.52
CA ALA A 143 9.38 -4.09 21.19
C ALA A 143 8.82 -4.79 22.44
N GLN A 144 9.71 -5.26 23.33
CA GLN A 144 9.34 -5.85 24.61
C GLN A 144 8.60 -4.84 25.49
N TYR A 145 9.06 -3.59 25.55
CA TYR A 145 8.36 -2.51 26.26
C TYR A 145 6.92 -2.34 25.77
N TRP A 146 6.71 -2.18 24.46
CA TRP A 146 5.36 -2.03 23.90
C TRP A 146 4.47 -3.27 24.08
N LYS A 147 5.06 -4.47 24.09
CA LYS A 147 4.35 -5.69 24.46
C LYS A 147 3.89 -5.64 25.92
N GLU A 148 4.74 -5.23 26.85
CA GLU A 148 4.42 -5.10 28.28
C GLU A 148 3.35 -4.03 28.54
N GLU A 149 3.33 -2.97 27.73
CA GLU A 149 2.24 -1.99 27.73
C GLU A 149 0.92 -2.60 27.23
N GLY A 150 0.91 -3.79 26.64
CA GLY A 150 -0.29 -4.54 26.22
C GLY A 150 -0.75 -4.22 24.81
N LEU A 151 0.17 -3.94 23.88
CA LEU A 151 -0.14 -3.84 22.45
C LEU A 151 -0.23 -5.22 21.82
N HIS A 152 -1.01 -5.31 20.74
CA HIS A 152 -1.29 -6.57 20.04
C HIS A 152 -0.27 -6.82 18.93
N ARG A 153 0.11 -5.75 18.22
CA ARG A 153 1.00 -5.80 17.05
C ARG A 153 1.88 -4.56 16.98
N LEU A 154 3.10 -4.72 16.49
CA LEU A 154 4.05 -3.62 16.33
C LEU A 154 4.42 -3.44 14.86
N VAL A 155 4.15 -2.24 14.30
CA VAL A 155 4.63 -1.87 12.96
C VAL A 155 6.05 -1.33 13.07
N LEU A 156 7.01 -2.04 12.48
CA LEU A 156 8.41 -1.66 12.56
C LEU A 156 8.72 -0.40 11.74
N ALA A 157 9.83 0.24 12.10
CA ALA A 157 10.42 1.29 11.31
C ALA A 157 10.85 0.75 9.94
N ARG A 158 10.75 1.57 8.90
CA ARG A 158 11.10 1.16 7.51
C ARG A 158 12.60 1.01 7.27
N GLU A 159 13.38 1.47 8.22
CA GLU A 159 14.82 1.38 8.32
C GLU A 159 15.29 0.16 9.14
N ALA A 160 14.38 -0.65 9.69
CA ALA A 160 14.75 -1.88 10.38
C ALA A 160 15.30 -2.92 9.38
N SER A 161 16.44 -3.54 9.69
CA SER A 161 17.06 -4.55 8.82
C SER A 161 16.47 -5.94 9.03
N TYR A 162 16.75 -6.88 8.11
CA TYR A 162 16.38 -8.30 8.28
C TYR A 162 16.88 -8.87 9.62
N GLU A 163 18.13 -8.58 10.00
CA GLU A 163 18.74 -9.06 11.24
C GLU A 163 18.03 -8.50 12.48
N GLU A 164 17.67 -7.21 12.46
CA GLU A 164 16.93 -6.59 13.55
C GLU A 164 15.50 -7.17 13.66
N MET A 165 14.81 -7.33 12.53
CA MET A 165 13.49 -7.97 12.50
C MET A 165 13.54 -9.39 13.05
N LYS A 166 14.54 -10.18 12.64
CA LYS A 166 14.77 -11.53 13.12
C LYS A 166 15.06 -11.54 14.62
N GLU A 167 15.94 -10.67 15.11
CA GLU A 167 16.25 -10.60 16.54
C GLU A 167 15.01 -10.23 17.39
N ILE A 168 14.16 -9.34 16.89
CA ILE A 168 12.88 -9.02 17.54
C ILE A 168 11.99 -10.26 17.62
N LYS A 169 11.81 -11.00 16.51
CA LYS A 169 10.99 -12.22 16.48
C LYS A 169 11.55 -13.34 17.36
N ASP A 170 12.87 -13.47 17.46
CA ASP A 170 13.52 -14.47 18.31
C ASP A 170 13.34 -14.16 19.81
N LYS A 171 13.24 -12.88 20.19
CA LYS A 171 13.25 -12.45 21.61
C LYS A 171 11.90 -12.04 22.17
N VAL A 172 10.98 -11.59 21.32
CA VAL A 172 9.71 -11.00 21.75
C VAL A 172 8.56 -11.69 21.04
N ASP A 173 7.75 -12.42 21.81
CA ASP A 173 6.54 -13.08 21.32
C ASP A 173 5.39 -12.07 21.18
N ILE A 174 5.42 -11.28 20.10
CA ILE A 174 4.39 -10.31 19.69
C ILE A 174 4.23 -10.34 18.16
N GLU A 175 3.06 -9.94 17.65
CA GLU A 175 2.87 -9.79 16.21
C GLU A 175 3.72 -8.62 15.67
N ILE A 176 4.41 -8.87 14.57
CA ILE A 176 5.23 -7.89 13.87
C ILE A 176 4.66 -7.64 12.48
N GLU A 177 4.49 -6.36 12.16
CA GLU A 177 4.10 -5.88 10.83
C GLU A 177 5.25 -5.11 10.20
N ALA A 178 5.53 -5.41 8.93
CA ALA A 178 6.60 -4.76 8.18
C ALA A 178 6.09 -4.29 6.81
N PHE A 179 6.58 -3.13 6.37
CA PHE A 179 6.30 -2.66 5.01
C PHE A 179 7.03 -3.53 3.99
N VAL A 180 6.34 -3.88 2.89
CA VAL A 180 6.90 -4.70 1.80
C VAL A 180 6.90 -4.01 0.46
N HIS A 181 6.04 -3.00 0.28
CA HIS A 181 5.89 -2.34 -1.00
C HIS A 181 5.42 -0.89 -0.85
N GLY A 182 5.84 -0.01 -1.76
CA GLY A 182 5.33 1.35 -1.89
C GLY A 182 6.30 2.46 -1.48
N ALA A 183 5.81 3.69 -1.43
CA ALA A 183 6.66 4.88 -1.31
C ALA A 183 7.58 4.88 -0.07
N MET A 184 8.87 5.14 -0.24
CA MET A 184 9.84 5.29 0.86
C MET A 184 10.08 6.76 1.26
N CYS A 185 10.42 6.97 2.53
CA CYS A 185 10.80 8.27 3.09
C CYS A 185 12.33 8.41 3.08
N ILE A 186 12.83 9.63 2.84
CA ILE A 186 14.25 9.95 3.02
C ILE A 186 14.61 10.17 4.50
N ALA A 187 13.64 10.56 5.31
CA ALA A 187 13.79 10.77 6.75
C ALA A 187 13.48 9.48 7.52
N TYR A 188 14.03 9.39 8.74
CA TYR A 188 13.72 8.35 9.72
C TYR A 188 12.21 8.27 9.99
N SER A 189 11.67 7.06 10.19
CA SER A 189 10.23 6.84 10.25
C SER A 189 9.57 7.69 11.35
N GLY A 190 8.63 8.55 10.97
CA GLY A 190 7.95 9.48 11.90
C GLY A 190 8.74 10.72 12.32
N ARG A 191 9.90 10.99 11.71
CA ARG A 191 10.81 12.10 12.11
C ARG A 191 11.14 13.07 10.99
N CYS A 192 10.22 13.26 10.03
CA CYS A 192 10.43 14.22 8.95
C CYS A 192 10.17 15.66 9.45
N THR A 193 11.11 16.57 9.19
CA THR A 193 10.97 18.01 9.44
C THR A 193 11.00 18.84 8.16
N LEU A 194 11.33 18.21 7.03
CA LEU A 194 11.56 18.88 5.75
C LEU A 194 10.30 19.60 5.25
N SER A 195 9.14 18.95 5.33
CA SER A 195 7.85 19.55 4.91
C SER A 195 7.52 20.80 5.74
N ASN A 196 7.75 20.73 7.05
CA ASN A 196 7.50 21.82 7.99
C ASN A 196 8.41 23.01 7.66
N HIS A 197 9.70 22.75 7.42
CA HIS A 197 10.66 23.79 7.10
C HIS A 197 10.39 24.45 5.75
N MET A 198 10.09 23.65 4.72
CA MET A 198 9.94 24.14 3.35
C MET A 198 8.59 24.80 3.07
N THR A 199 7.52 24.37 3.76
CA THR A 199 6.14 24.77 3.41
C THR A 199 5.25 25.12 4.58
N ALA A 200 5.78 25.11 5.82
CA ALA A 200 4.99 25.23 7.04
C ALA A 200 3.86 24.18 7.17
N ARG A 201 3.96 23.05 6.45
CA ARG A 201 3.02 21.93 6.55
C ARG A 201 3.62 20.79 7.36
N ASP A 202 2.98 20.45 8.48
CA ASP A 202 3.52 19.47 9.41
C ASP A 202 3.38 18.02 8.91
N SER A 203 4.49 17.43 8.47
CA SER A 203 4.47 16.06 7.96
C SER A 203 4.08 14.99 8.98
N ASN A 204 4.34 15.22 10.27
CA ASN A 204 3.99 14.26 11.33
C ASN A 204 2.57 14.46 11.88
N ARG A 205 1.82 15.41 11.29
CA ARG A 205 0.38 15.63 11.48
C ARG A 205 -0.40 15.56 10.16
N GLY A 206 0.18 14.87 9.17
CA GLY A 206 -0.43 14.58 7.88
C GLY A 206 -0.30 15.65 6.80
N GLY A 207 0.50 16.69 7.05
CA GLY A 207 0.81 17.76 6.12
C GLY A 207 1.94 17.47 5.13
N CYS A 208 2.40 16.22 4.97
CA CYS A 208 3.53 15.90 4.10
C CYS A 208 3.29 16.38 2.66
N CYS A 209 4.07 17.37 2.21
CA CYS A 209 4.01 17.94 0.86
C CYS A 209 4.93 17.23 -0.15
N GLN A 210 5.59 16.15 0.26
CA GLN A 210 6.57 15.40 -0.55
C GLN A 210 7.73 16.29 -1.03
N SER A 211 8.17 17.25 -0.22
CA SER A 211 9.28 18.15 -0.59
C SER A 211 10.57 17.42 -0.94
N CYS A 212 10.84 16.26 -0.34
CA CYS A 212 11.97 15.42 -0.74
C CYS A 212 11.96 14.94 -2.21
N ARG A 213 10.84 15.14 -2.94
CA ARG A 213 10.67 14.78 -4.35
C ARG A 213 10.72 15.99 -5.30
N TRP A 214 10.99 17.18 -4.78
CA TRP A 214 11.15 18.38 -5.59
C TRP A 214 12.52 18.42 -6.26
N ASP A 215 12.64 19.32 -7.23
CA ASP A 215 13.88 19.66 -7.91
C ASP A 215 14.67 20.66 -7.07
N TYR A 216 15.93 20.33 -6.79
CA TYR A 216 16.84 21.15 -6.00
C TYR A 216 18.12 21.46 -6.78
N ASP A 217 18.62 22.67 -6.60
CA ASP A 217 19.95 23.06 -7.03
C ASP A 217 20.96 22.76 -5.92
N LEU A 218 22.01 22.01 -6.24
CA LEU A 218 23.04 21.65 -5.26
C LEU A 218 24.13 22.71 -5.26
N VAL A 219 24.35 23.35 -4.11
CA VAL A 219 25.39 24.38 -3.94
C VAL A 219 26.35 24.01 -2.82
N GLN A 220 27.63 24.35 -3.01
CA GLN A 220 28.65 24.25 -1.97
C GLN A 220 28.80 25.59 -1.26
N THR A 221 28.60 25.60 0.06
CA THR A 221 28.88 26.77 0.90
C THR A 221 30.36 26.79 1.29
N VAL A 222 31.11 27.81 0.85
CA VAL A 222 32.57 27.89 1.06
C VAL A 222 32.95 28.48 2.44
N SER A 223 32.00 29.07 3.17
CA SER A 223 32.18 29.50 4.57
C SER A 223 30.86 29.55 5.33
N GLN A 224 30.86 29.43 6.66
CA GLN A 224 29.63 29.50 7.48
C GLN A 224 29.13 30.95 7.73
N HIS A 225 29.75 31.96 7.13
CA HIS A 225 29.30 33.34 7.25
C HIS A 225 28.08 33.59 6.35
N LYS A 226 27.18 34.49 6.78
CA LYS A 226 25.97 34.83 6.04
C LYS A 226 26.22 35.37 4.62
N ASP A 227 27.40 35.93 4.36
CA ASP A 227 27.79 36.49 3.06
C ASP A 227 28.66 35.52 2.24
N ALA A 228 28.70 34.24 2.60
CA ALA A 228 29.48 33.25 1.87
C ALA A 228 28.97 33.10 0.44
N LYS A 229 29.90 33.10 -0.53
CA LYS A 229 29.56 32.74 -1.90
C LYS A 229 29.17 31.26 -1.96
N GLU A 230 28.01 31.00 -2.53
CA GLU A 230 27.57 29.67 -2.91
C GLU A 230 28.16 29.32 -4.28
N LEU A 231 28.81 28.16 -4.38
CA LEU A 231 29.32 27.64 -5.64
C LEU A 231 28.35 26.57 -6.15
N PRO A 232 27.78 26.69 -7.36
CA PRO A 232 26.93 25.65 -7.91
C PRO A 232 27.75 24.38 -8.15
N LEU A 233 27.17 23.24 -7.78
CA LEU A 233 27.71 21.90 -8.05
C LEU A 233 26.99 21.21 -9.23
N PHE A 234 26.40 22.02 -10.12
CA PHE A 234 25.65 21.59 -11.30
C PHE A 234 25.93 22.56 -12.46
N GLN A 235 25.69 22.08 -13.69
CA GLN A 235 25.66 22.85 -14.93
C GLN A 235 24.19 23.06 -15.39
N GLU A 236 23.93 23.98 -16.31
CA GLU A 236 22.54 24.25 -16.77
C GLU A 236 21.86 23.03 -17.39
N GLU A 237 22.64 22.12 -17.97
CA GLU A 237 22.17 20.88 -18.60
C GLU A 237 22.06 19.69 -17.64
N ASP A 238 22.54 19.83 -16.40
CA ASP A 238 22.46 18.77 -15.41
C ASP A 238 21.02 18.60 -14.92
N ALA A 239 20.63 17.35 -14.69
CA ALA A 239 19.34 17.08 -14.05
C ALA A 239 19.37 17.63 -12.61
N HIS A 240 18.26 18.25 -12.18
CA HIS A 240 18.14 18.75 -10.82
C HIS A 240 18.31 17.63 -9.79
N PHE A 241 18.82 18.00 -8.63
CA PHE A 241 18.98 17.07 -7.52
C PHE A 241 17.64 16.77 -6.86
N ALA A 242 17.42 15.52 -6.46
CA ALA A 242 16.26 15.12 -5.69
C ALA A 242 16.69 14.27 -4.48
N MET A 243 16.09 14.54 -3.32
CA MET A 243 16.30 13.79 -2.08
C MET A 243 15.38 12.56 -2.02
N SER A 244 15.16 11.90 -3.16
CA SER A 244 14.08 10.96 -3.34
C SER A 244 14.59 9.52 -3.36
N PRO A 245 14.29 8.67 -2.37
CA PRO A 245 14.63 7.27 -2.46
C PRO A 245 13.74 6.56 -3.49
N LYS A 246 14.23 5.46 -4.06
CA LYS A 246 13.41 4.49 -4.79
C LYS A 246 12.29 3.96 -3.89
N ASP A 247 11.16 3.58 -4.49
CA ASP A 247 10.05 2.99 -3.73
C ASP A 247 10.45 1.59 -3.22
N LEU A 248 9.86 1.14 -2.11
CA LEU A 248 10.14 -0.18 -1.54
C LEU A 248 9.54 -1.28 -2.42
N ASN A 249 10.30 -2.35 -2.64
CA ASN A 249 9.78 -3.61 -3.16
C ASN A 249 10.55 -4.80 -2.58
N LEU A 250 9.85 -5.60 -1.76
CA LEU A 250 10.38 -6.80 -1.10
C LEU A 250 9.77 -8.08 -1.66
N ILE A 251 9.20 -8.07 -2.86
CA ILE A 251 8.53 -9.26 -3.43
C ILE A 251 9.44 -10.49 -3.51
N LEU A 252 10.73 -10.29 -3.81
CA LEU A 252 11.75 -11.36 -3.83
C LEU A 252 12.16 -11.81 -2.42
N SER A 253 11.94 -10.97 -1.41
CA SER A 253 12.30 -11.23 -0.01
C SER A 253 11.14 -11.83 0.79
N ILE A 254 9.94 -11.99 0.21
CA ILE A 254 8.77 -12.59 0.87
C ILE A 254 9.07 -13.95 1.51
N PRO A 255 9.77 -14.89 0.85
CA PRO A 255 10.23 -16.13 1.48
C PRO A 255 10.97 -15.88 2.82
N LYS A 256 11.98 -15.00 2.84
CA LYS A 256 12.75 -14.69 4.05
C LYS A 256 11.88 -14.10 5.15
N MET A 257 10.93 -13.22 4.78
CA MET A 257 10.02 -12.59 5.75
C MET A 257 9.06 -13.59 6.39
N ILE A 258 8.56 -14.55 5.60
CA ILE A 258 7.72 -15.65 6.11
C ILE A 258 8.52 -16.54 7.05
N GLU A 259 9.76 -16.89 6.68
CA GLU A 259 10.62 -17.80 7.45
C GLU A 259 11.05 -17.23 8.82
N ILE A 260 11.21 -15.91 8.94
CA ILE A 260 11.46 -15.28 10.25
C ILE A 260 10.17 -15.04 11.05
N GLY A 261 9.00 -15.33 10.45
CA GLY A 261 7.70 -15.25 11.13
C GLY A 261 7.12 -13.85 11.23
N ILE A 262 7.34 -12.98 10.23
CA ILE A 262 6.58 -11.72 10.11
C ILE A 262 5.09 -12.04 10.02
N ASP A 263 4.26 -11.34 10.79
CA ASP A 263 2.84 -11.65 10.96
C ASP A 263 1.96 -10.90 9.94
N SER A 264 2.36 -9.69 9.54
CA SER A 264 1.64 -8.88 8.55
C SER A 264 2.59 -8.19 7.57
N LEU A 265 2.31 -8.35 6.28
CA LEU A 265 3.03 -7.76 5.16
C LEU A 265 2.24 -6.56 4.64
N LYS A 266 2.75 -5.36 4.91
CA LYS A 266 2.04 -4.10 4.66
C LYS A 266 2.47 -3.41 3.37
N VAL A 267 1.50 -3.07 2.54
CA VAL A 267 1.68 -2.24 1.37
C VAL A 267 1.40 -0.78 1.71
N GLU A 268 2.21 0.17 1.24
CA GLU A 268 1.90 1.60 1.31
C GLU A 268 1.32 2.12 0.00
N GLY A 269 0.27 2.93 0.07
CA GLY A 269 -0.41 3.38 -1.14
C GLY A 269 -1.82 3.92 -0.99
N ARG A 270 -2.22 4.48 0.16
CA ARG A 270 -3.60 4.95 0.40
C ARG A 270 -4.16 5.89 -0.69
N MET A 271 -3.29 6.69 -1.29
CA MET A 271 -3.65 7.64 -2.36
C MET A 271 -3.58 7.04 -3.78
N LYS A 272 -3.15 5.78 -3.93
CA LYS A 272 -3.00 5.12 -5.24
C LYS A 272 -4.37 4.71 -5.80
N SER A 273 -4.42 4.40 -7.10
CA SER A 273 -5.63 4.01 -7.82
C SER A 273 -6.09 2.59 -7.45
N ILE A 274 -7.32 2.23 -7.82
CA ILE A 274 -7.80 0.85 -7.69
C ILE A 274 -6.97 -0.14 -8.52
N HIS A 275 -6.46 0.27 -9.69
CA HIS A 275 -5.53 -0.54 -10.48
C HIS A 275 -4.25 -0.88 -9.72
N TYR A 276 -3.63 0.09 -9.05
CA TYR A 276 -2.44 -0.18 -8.23
C TYR A 276 -2.76 -1.16 -7.09
N VAL A 277 -3.87 -0.92 -6.37
CA VAL A 277 -4.32 -1.77 -5.26
C VAL A 277 -4.56 -3.21 -5.73
N ALA A 278 -5.29 -3.38 -6.82
CA ALA A 278 -5.59 -4.67 -7.43
C ALA A 278 -4.33 -5.42 -7.86
N THR A 279 -3.45 -4.78 -8.63
CA THR A 279 -2.21 -5.39 -9.13
C THR A 279 -1.28 -5.82 -8.00
N VAL A 280 -1.03 -4.94 -7.03
CA VAL A 280 -0.13 -5.26 -5.91
C VAL A 280 -0.73 -6.34 -5.02
N ALA A 281 -2.03 -6.27 -4.69
CA ALA A 281 -2.69 -7.29 -3.89
C ALA A 281 -2.61 -8.67 -4.55
N THR A 282 -2.94 -8.77 -5.84
CA THR A 282 -2.90 -10.03 -6.58
C THR A 282 -1.49 -10.61 -6.66
N VAL A 283 -0.48 -9.81 -7.00
CA VAL A 283 0.89 -10.32 -7.13
C VAL A 283 1.41 -10.81 -5.78
N TYR A 284 1.27 -10.02 -4.72
CA TYR A 284 1.72 -10.44 -3.38
C TYR A 284 0.95 -11.68 -2.89
N ARG A 285 -0.37 -11.74 -3.11
CA ARG A 285 -1.20 -12.91 -2.77
C ARG A 285 -0.68 -14.17 -3.47
N LYS A 286 -0.45 -14.10 -4.79
CA LYS A 286 0.11 -15.20 -5.61
C LYS A 286 1.47 -15.66 -5.08
N VAL A 287 2.39 -14.74 -4.79
CA VAL A 287 3.73 -15.07 -4.27
C VAL A 287 3.66 -15.73 -2.90
N ILE A 288 2.89 -15.15 -1.97
CA ILE A 288 2.73 -15.70 -0.62
C ILE A 288 2.07 -17.09 -0.70
N ASP A 289 1.04 -17.27 -1.53
CA ASP A 289 0.35 -18.57 -1.68
C ASP A 289 1.26 -19.64 -2.27
N ALA A 290 1.97 -19.31 -3.35
CA ALA A 290 2.90 -20.22 -4.01
C ALA A 290 4.01 -20.66 -3.04
N TYR A 291 4.60 -19.71 -2.29
CA TYR A 291 5.62 -20.05 -1.30
C TYR A 291 5.05 -20.88 -0.15
N CYS A 292 3.89 -20.49 0.41
CA CYS A 292 3.31 -21.21 1.53
C CYS A 292 2.91 -22.65 1.20
N ALA A 293 2.51 -22.91 -0.05
CA ALA A 293 2.10 -24.24 -0.51
C ALA A 293 3.28 -25.19 -0.80
N ASP A 294 4.46 -24.67 -1.17
CA ASP A 294 5.64 -25.47 -1.51
C ASP A 294 6.97 -24.71 -1.31
N PRO A 295 7.41 -24.44 -0.06
CA PRO A 295 8.64 -23.70 0.17
C PRO A 295 9.88 -24.34 -0.45
N ASP A 296 9.92 -25.68 -0.47
CA ASP A 296 11.10 -26.45 -0.88
C ASP A 296 11.27 -26.49 -2.41
N ASN A 297 10.19 -26.30 -3.18
CA ASN A 297 10.21 -26.25 -4.65
C ASN A 297 9.70 -24.90 -5.20
N PHE A 298 9.70 -23.86 -4.38
CA PHE A 298 9.23 -22.54 -4.81
C PHE A 298 10.19 -21.95 -5.86
N GLU A 299 9.63 -21.61 -7.02
CA GLU A 299 10.33 -20.87 -8.07
C GLU A 299 9.69 -19.51 -8.28
N PHE A 300 10.51 -18.46 -8.23
CA PHE A 300 10.05 -17.11 -8.51
C PHE A 300 9.79 -16.94 -10.01
N LYS A 301 8.62 -16.43 -10.37
CA LYS A 301 8.26 -16.17 -11.77
C LYS A 301 8.50 -14.70 -12.13
N GLN A 302 9.25 -14.47 -13.20
CA GLN A 302 9.53 -13.11 -13.71
C GLN A 302 8.25 -12.32 -14.01
N GLU A 303 7.18 -13.01 -14.45
CA GLU A 303 5.86 -12.42 -14.72
C GLU A 303 5.30 -11.60 -13.54
N TRP A 304 5.65 -11.96 -12.29
CA TRP A 304 5.20 -11.23 -11.10
C TRP A 304 5.85 -9.85 -10.98
N LEU A 305 7.12 -9.73 -11.36
CA LEU A 305 7.79 -8.43 -11.44
C LEU A 305 7.22 -7.62 -12.61
N ASP A 306 7.02 -8.27 -13.75
CA ASP A 306 6.49 -7.62 -14.95
C ASP A 306 5.09 -7.05 -14.70
N GLU A 307 4.23 -7.78 -13.97
CA GLU A 307 2.90 -7.30 -13.53
C GLU A 307 2.96 -6.10 -12.60
N LEU A 308 3.84 -6.11 -11.58
CA LEU A 308 4.03 -4.96 -10.70
C LEU A 308 4.49 -3.72 -11.48
N ASP A 309 5.35 -3.90 -12.48
CA ASP A 309 5.86 -2.85 -13.34
C ASP A 309 4.77 -2.16 -14.17
N LYS A 310 3.63 -2.83 -14.44
CA LYS A 310 2.48 -2.23 -15.15
C LYS A 310 1.77 -1.14 -14.33
N CYS A 311 1.97 -1.10 -13.01
CA CYS A 311 1.40 -0.08 -12.13
C CYS A 311 2.46 0.82 -11.43
N ALA A 312 3.75 0.51 -11.61
CA ALA A 312 4.85 1.26 -11.02
C ALA A 312 5.24 2.48 -11.87
N ASN A 313 5.34 3.64 -11.23
CA ASN A 313 5.76 4.90 -11.87
C ASN A 313 7.14 5.39 -11.38
N ARG A 314 7.80 4.59 -10.54
CA ARG A 314 9.07 4.88 -9.89
C ARG A 314 9.89 3.60 -9.82
N ASP A 315 11.20 3.74 -9.87
CA ASP A 315 12.10 2.62 -9.63
C ASP A 315 11.96 2.13 -8.20
N THR A 316 12.21 0.84 -8.00
CA THR A 316 12.10 0.20 -6.69
C THR A 316 13.44 -0.33 -6.18
N ALA A 317 13.55 -0.49 -4.87
CA ALA A 317 14.69 -1.10 -4.19
C ALA A 317 14.25 -1.88 -2.94
N PRO A 318 15.04 -2.86 -2.47
CA PRO A 318 14.77 -3.57 -1.21
C PRO A 318 15.05 -2.72 0.04
N ALA A 319 15.69 -1.56 -0.12
CA ALA A 319 16.04 -0.64 0.96
C ALA A 319 16.77 -1.35 2.12
N PHE A 320 16.46 -0.98 3.37
CA PHE A 320 17.17 -1.43 4.57
C PHE A 320 17.05 -2.93 4.87
N PHE A 321 16.09 -3.63 4.27
CA PHE A 321 15.86 -5.05 4.55
C PHE A 321 17.04 -5.93 4.11
N GLU A 322 17.63 -5.67 2.94
CA GLU A 322 18.77 -6.43 2.38
C GLU A 322 20.13 -5.77 2.69
N GLY A 323 20.15 -4.66 3.43
CA GLY A 323 21.37 -3.95 3.80
C GLY A 323 21.20 -2.43 3.82
N VAL A 324 22.23 -1.71 4.24
CA VAL A 324 22.19 -0.24 4.30
C VAL A 324 22.14 0.35 2.88
N PRO A 325 21.09 1.13 2.53
CA PRO A 325 20.97 1.74 1.20
C PRO A 325 22.14 2.68 0.88
N GLY A 326 22.66 2.58 -0.35
CA GLY A 326 23.66 3.48 -0.91
C GLY A 326 23.05 4.45 -1.92
N HIS A 327 23.87 4.91 -2.85
CA HIS A 327 23.45 5.83 -3.91
C HIS A 327 22.60 5.16 -5.00
N GLN A 328 22.65 3.83 -5.14
CA GLN A 328 21.89 3.08 -6.15
C GLN A 328 20.41 2.97 -5.79
N GLU A 329 20.07 3.14 -4.51
CA GLU A 329 18.71 3.13 -3.97
C GLU A 329 18.08 4.52 -3.97
N GLN A 330 18.79 5.55 -4.46
CA GLN A 330 18.29 6.92 -4.61
C GLN A 330 17.87 7.19 -6.06
N MET A 331 16.96 8.14 -6.24
CA MET A 331 16.56 8.69 -7.53
C MET A 331 17.11 10.11 -7.64
N PHE A 332 18.12 10.30 -8.49
CA PHE A 332 18.68 11.62 -8.81
C PHE A 332 18.13 12.09 -10.16
N GLY A 333 17.40 13.22 -10.17
CA GLY A 333 16.93 13.89 -11.40
C GLY A 333 15.94 13.13 -12.28
N ASN A 334 15.52 11.92 -11.91
CA ASN A 334 14.52 11.14 -12.63
C ASN A 334 13.24 11.05 -11.80
N HIS A 335 12.26 11.92 -12.08
CA HIS A 335 11.05 12.04 -11.26
C HIS A 335 9.94 11.06 -11.65
N SER A 336 10.06 10.35 -12.79
CA SER A 336 9.03 9.41 -13.21
C SER A 336 9.50 8.43 -14.30
N LYS A 337 9.33 7.13 -14.05
CA LYS A 337 9.15 6.14 -15.12
C LYS A 337 7.71 6.31 -15.62
N LYS A 338 7.49 6.53 -16.91
CA LYS A 338 6.12 6.44 -17.46
C LYS A 338 5.64 5.00 -17.25
N THR A 339 4.46 4.82 -16.67
CA THR A 339 3.84 3.50 -16.61
C THR A 339 3.72 2.97 -18.03
N THR A 340 3.92 1.67 -18.21
CA THR A 340 3.76 1.04 -19.53
C THR A 340 2.29 0.83 -19.87
N TYR A 341 1.39 0.94 -18.88
CA TYR A 341 -0.05 0.75 -19.01
C TYR A 341 -0.86 1.88 -18.37
N ASP A 342 -2.00 2.17 -18.99
CA ASP A 342 -3.08 2.99 -18.47
C ASP A 342 -4.24 2.12 -17.97
N PHE A 343 -4.78 2.44 -16.80
CA PHE A 343 -6.03 1.84 -16.32
C PHE A 343 -7.21 2.37 -17.15
N ALA A 344 -7.76 1.54 -18.03
CA ALA A 344 -8.70 1.96 -19.06
C ALA A 344 -10.16 1.83 -18.63
N GLY A 345 -10.50 0.84 -17.81
CA GLY A 345 -11.86 0.75 -17.26
C GLY A 345 -12.10 -0.40 -16.26
N LEU A 346 -13.28 -0.37 -15.66
CA LEU A 346 -13.75 -1.31 -14.64
C LEU A 346 -15.00 -2.04 -15.16
N VAL A 347 -15.03 -3.36 -15.04
CA VAL A 347 -16.20 -4.16 -15.43
C VAL A 347 -17.32 -3.98 -14.42
N LEU A 348 -18.49 -3.53 -14.91
CA LEU A 348 -19.71 -3.39 -14.13
C LEU A 348 -20.65 -4.59 -14.30
N ASP A 349 -20.69 -5.17 -15.51
CA ASP A 349 -21.56 -6.30 -15.84
C ASP A 349 -21.05 -7.03 -17.09
N TYR A 350 -21.49 -8.28 -17.29
CA TYR A 350 -21.18 -9.09 -18.46
C TYR A 350 -22.39 -9.96 -18.87
N ASN A 351 -22.75 -9.90 -20.15
CA ASN A 351 -23.82 -10.71 -20.71
C ASN A 351 -23.23 -11.93 -21.46
N GLU A 352 -23.39 -13.11 -20.88
CA GLU A 352 -22.85 -14.37 -21.44
C GLU A 352 -23.45 -14.75 -22.80
N GLU A 353 -24.73 -14.44 -23.06
CA GLU A 353 -25.41 -14.82 -24.31
C GLU A 353 -24.87 -14.03 -25.52
N THR A 354 -24.53 -12.76 -25.30
CA THR A 354 -24.08 -11.85 -26.36
C THR A 354 -22.56 -11.65 -26.38
N GLY A 355 -21.88 -11.99 -25.28
CA GLY A 355 -20.47 -11.69 -25.06
C GLY A 355 -20.18 -10.20 -24.88
N ILE A 356 -21.16 -9.40 -24.48
CA ILE A 356 -21.03 -7.95 -24.30
C ILE A 356 -20.68 -7.63 -22.85
N VAL A 357 -19.58 -6.88 -22.64
CA VAL A 357 -19.23 -6.28 -21.35
C VAL A 357 -19.89 -4.91 -21.21
N THR A 358 -20.35 -4.58 -20.01
CA THR A 358 -20.64 -3.20 -19.59
C THR A 358 -19.47 -2.71 -18.74
N LEU A 359 -18.75 -1.70 -19.24
CA LEU A 359 -17.51 -1.20 -18.66
C LEU A 359 -17.66 0.27 -18.28
N GLU A 360 -17.24 0.64 -17.08
CA GLU A 360 -17.05 2.03 -16.69
C GLU A 360 -15.66 2.51 -17.14
N GLN A 361 -15.65 3.55 -17.98
CA GLN A 361 -14.42 4.13 -18.50
C GLN A 361 -13.64 4.87 -17.40
N ARG A 362 -12.31 4.67 -17.41
CA ARG A 362 -11.38 5.33 -16.49
C ARG A 362 -10.29 6.12 -17.22
N ASN A 363 -9.87 5.65 -18.40
CA ASN A 363 -8.95 6.37 -19.27
C ASN A 363 -9.28 6.12 -20.75
N HIS A 364 -8.75 6.94 -21.64
CA HIS A 364 -9.11 6.96 -23.06
C HIS A 364 -8.73 5.67 -23.81
N PHE A 365 -9.71 5.08 -24.50
CA PHE A 365 -9.51 4.01 -25.48
C PHE A 365 -10.52 4.13 -26.64
N LYS A 366 -10.21 3.51 -27.77
CA LYS A 366 -11.03 3.59 -29.00
C LYS A 366 -11.00 2.25 -29.75
N PRO A 367 -11.93 2.02 -30.69
CA PRO A 367 -11.81 0.95 -31.66
C PRO A 367 -10.40 0.85 -32.28
N GLY A 368 -9.89 -0.37 -32.42
CA GLY A 368 -8.56 -0.69 -32.91
C GLY A 368 -7.45 -0.68 -31.86
N HIS A 369 -7.69 -0.25 -30.62
CA HIS A 369 -6.71 -0.38 -29.54
C HIS A 369 -6.70 -1.81 -28.98
N GLU A 370 -5.51 -2.32 -28.69
CA GLU A 370 -5.34 -3.56 -27.93
C GLU A 370 -5.39 -3.27 -26.42
N VAL A 371 -6.23 -4.02 -25.71
CA VAL A 371 -6.49 -3.92 -24.28
C VAL A 371 -6.25 -5.26 -23.59
N GLU A 372 -5.90 -5.23 -22.31
CA GLU A 372 -5.69 -6.40 -21.47
C GLU A 372 -6.70 -6.40 -20.32
N PHE A 373 -7.40 -7.50 -20.14
CA PHE A 373 -8.27 -7.75 -18.99
C PHE A 373 -7.55 -8.58 -17.93
N PHE A 374 -7.78 -8.28 -16.67
CA PHE A 374 -7.26 -9.03 -15.52
C PHE A 374 -8.23 -8.98 -14.34
N GLY A 375 -8.16 -10.00 -13.48
CA GLY A 375 -9.01 -10.12 -12.29
C GLY A 375 -8.78 -11.44 -11.54
N PRO A 376 -9.34 -11.60 -10.34
CA PRO A 376 -9.18 -12.82 -9.54
C PRO A 376 -9.76 -14.09 -10.19
N GLU A 377 -10.80 -13.94 -11.01
CA GLU A 377 -11.55 -15.05 -11.62
C GLU A 377 -11.00 -15.49 -12.99
N ILE A 378 -10.09 -14.70 -13.58
CA ILE A 378 -9.63 -14.90 -14.96
C ILE A 378 -8.11 -14.95 -15.03
N GLU A 379 -7.61 -15.70 -16.01
CA GLU A 379 -6.26 -15.48 -16.50
C GLU A 379 -6.24 -14.24 -17.37
N ASN A 380 -5.13 -13.49 -17.32
CA ASN A 380 -5.02 -12.27 -18.11
C ASN A 380 -5.12 -12.61 -19.60
N PHE A 381 -5.91 -11.82 -20.34
CA PHE A 381 -6.01 -11.96 -21.79
C PHE A 381 -6.04 -10.61 -22.48
N THR A 382 -5.56 -10.57 -23.72
CA THR A 382 -5.56 -9.37 -24.56
C THR A 382 -6.56 -9.52 -25.69
N GLN A 383 -7.14 -8.41 -26.12
CA GLN A 383 -7.98 -8.32 -27.31
C GLN A 383 -7.89 -6.95 -27.96
N THR A 384 -8.27 -6.86 -29.23
CA THR A 384 -8.50 -5.57 -29.88
C THR A 384 -9.95 -5.15 -29.71
N VAL A 385 -10.19 -3.92 -29.27
CA VAL A 385 -11.56 -3.38 -29.18
C VAL A 385 -12.09 -3.11 -30.59
N GLU A 386 -13.15 -3.80 -31.01
CA GLU A 386 -13.69 -3.64 -32.36
C GLU A 386 -14.66 -2.48 -32.49
N LYS A 387 -15.70 -2.45 -31.65
CA LYS A 387 -16.76 -1.44 -31.63
C LYS A 387 -17.10 -1.10 -30.21
N ILE A 388 -17.50 0.14 -29.98
CA ILE A 388 -17.92 0.64 -28.66
C ILE A 388 -19.31 1.23 -28.83
N TRP A 389 -20.19 0.96 -27.88
CA TRP A 389 -21.52 1.57 -27.78
C TRP A 389 -21.68 2.30 -26.45
N ASP A 390 -22.46 3.38 -26.43
CA ASP A 390 -22.93 3.99 -25.19
C ASP A 390 -24.11 3.21 -24.57
N GLU A 391 -24.65 3.72 -23.45
CA GLU A 391 -25.78 3.11 -22.76
C GLU A 391 -27.07 3.09 -23.60
N ASP A 392 -27.22 4.04 -24.52
CA ASP A 392 -28.37 4.20 -25.42
C ASP A 392 -28.24 3.34 -26.70
N GLY A 393 -27.09 2.69 -26.90
CA GLY A 393 -26.80 1.84 -28.05
C GLY A 393 -26.24 2.59 -29.26
N ASN A 394 -25.85 3.86 -29.13
CA ASN A 394 -25.17 4.59 -30.20
C ASN A 394 -23.71 4.15 -30.30
N GLU A 395 -23.21 3.93 -31.51
CA GLU A 395 -21.80 3.58 -31.75
C GLU A 395 -20.89 4.79 -31.49
N LEU A 396 -19.81 4.58 -30.74
CA LEU A 396 -18.82 5.58 -30.36
C LEU A 396 -17.51 5.39 -31.12
N ASP A 397 -16.90 6.49 -31.53
CA ASP A 397 -15.55 6.51 -32.14
C ASP A 397 -14.43 6.42 -31.08
N ALA A 398 -14.71 6.76 -29.81
CA ALA A 398 -13.83 6.54 -28.67
C ALA A 398 -14.57 6.69 -27.32
N ALA A 399 -14.12 5.95 -26.31
CA ALA A 399 -14.49 6.15 -24.91
C ALA A 399 -13.55 7.19 -24.29
N ARG A 400 -14.03 8.44 -24.16
CA ARG A 400 -13.20 9.61 -23.80
C ARG A 400 -13.72 10.45 -22.63
N HIS A 401 -14.85 10.06 -22.05
CA HIS A 401 -15.47 10.78 -20.94
C HIS A 401 -15.28 10.01 -19.63
N PRO A 402 -14.70 10.64 -18.59
CA PRO A 402 -14.50 10.00 -17.29
C PRO A 402 -15.79 9.39 -16.74
N LEU A 403 -15.73 8.14 -16.28
CA LEU A 403 -16.86 7.40 -15.70
C LEU A 403 -18.02 7.12 -16.67
N GLN A 404 -17.81 7.33 -17.98
CA GLN A 404 -18.81 6.95 -18.98
C GLN A 404 -18.96 5.43 -19.02
N ILE A 405 -20.20 4.96 -18.98
CA ILE A 405 -20.51 3.55 -19.18
C ILE A 405 -20.53 3.28 -20.68
N VAL A 406 -19.77 2.27 -21.09
CA VAL A 406 -19.67 1.81 -22.47
C VAL A 406 -19.86 0.31 -22.56
N LYS A 407 -20.29 -0.16 -23.72
CA LYS A 407 -20.50 -1.58 -24.02
C LYS A 407 -19.68 -1.99 -25.23
N PHE A 408 -19.12 -3.19 -25.19
CA PHE A 408 -18.45 -3.78 -26.35
C PHE A 408 -18.32 -5.30 -26.20
N LYS A 409 -17.96 -5.99 -27.28
CA LYS A 409 -17.77 -7.43 -27.27
C LYS A 409 -16.41 -7.82 -26.69
N VAL A 410 -16.38 -8.84 -25.85
CA VAL A 410 -15.15 -9.42 -25.31
C VAL A 410 -14.96 -10.88 -25.76
N ASP A 411 -13.70 -11.28 -25.90
CA ASP A 411 -13.33 -12.59 -26.44
C ASP A 411 -13.46 -13.73 -25.40
N GLN A 412 -13.42 -13.37 -24.12
CA GLN A 412 -13.56 -14.30 -23.00
C GLN A 412 -14.54 -13.74 -21.95
N PRO A 413 -15.16 -14.60 -21.13
CA PRO A 413 -15.97 -14.16 -20.00
C PRO A 413 -15.19 -13.25 -19.05
N VAL A 414 -15.85 -12.19 -18.59
CA VAL A 414 -15.33 -11.26 -17.58
C VAL A 414 -16.34 -11.08 -16.47
N TYR A 415 -15.87 -10.70 -15.29
CA TYR A 415 -16.69 -10.61 -14.09
C TYR A 415 -16.68 -9.20 -13.51
N VAL A 416 -17.71 -8.87 -12.74
CA VAL A 416 -17.80 -7.58 -12.02
C VAL A 416 -16.52 -7.35 -11.22
N ASN A 417 -15.98 -6.13 -11.28
CA ASN A 417 -14.69 -5.71 -10.71
C ASN A 417 -13.43 -6.23 -11.41
N ASN A 418 -13.53 -7.04 -12.47
CA ASN A 418 -12.40 -7.23 -13.37
C ASN A 418 -12.01 -5.88 -13.99
N MET A 419 -10.75 -5.71 -14.29
CA MET A 419 -10.19 -4.44 -14.75
C MET A 419 -9.61 -4.58 -16.13
N MET A 420 -9.71 -3.50 -16.90
CA MET A 420 -9.13 -3.37 -18.22
C MET A 420 -8.02 -2.32 -18.18
N ARG A 421 -6.87 -2.65 -18.76
CA ARG A 421 -5.75 -1.75 -18.96
C ARG A 421 -5.28 -1.74 -20.41
N LYS A 422 -4.56 -0.71 -20.81
CA LYS A 422 -4.10 -0.51 -22.20
C LYS A 422 -2.64 -0.10 -22.19
N SER A 423 -1.82 -0.68 -23.07
CA SER A 423 -0.42 -0.27 -23.20
C SER A 423 -0.31 1.18 -23.71
N ILE A 424 0.65 1.94 -23.19
CA ILE A 424 0.95 3.32 -23.61
C ILE A 424 1.97 3.34 -24.77
N LEU A 425 2.60 2.20 -25.07
CA LEU A 425 3.65 2.09 -26.10
C LEU A 425 3.09 1.85 -27.52
N GLN A 426 1.79 2.07 -27.74
CA GLN A 426 1.10 1.84 -29.03
C GLN A 426 1.10 3.08 -29.92
#